data_AF-A0A7C9P360-F1
#
_entry.id   AF-A0A7C9P360-F1
#
_cell.length_a   1.000
_cell.length_b   1.000
_cell.length_c   1.000
_cell.angle_alpha   90.00
_cell.angle_beta   90.00
_cell.angle_gamma   90.00
#
_symmetry.space_group_name_H-M   'P 1'
#
loop_
_entity.id
_entity.type
_entity.pdbx_description
1 polymer ?
#
loop_
_entity_poly.entity_id
_entity_poly.type
_entity_poly.pdbx_seq_one_letter_code
_entity_poly.pdbx_strand_id
1 'polypeptide(L)'
;VAAERVVTDRLLADTHDGQAGKRPLFVLLDATWPEARKMFRKSPYLNHLPVLSLQSDQISRYRLRRSKRGDHFCTSEVAALCLELAGEPHVAETLEAYLDVFTNHYLQAKQQLPVDLEDAAHQRLRGLRLAGFMRPL
;
A
#
# COMPACT_ATOMS: atom_id res chain seq x y z
N VAL A 1 -8.73 6.41 18.51
CA VAL A 1 -9.82 6.51 17.52
C VAL A 1 -11.04 5.94 18.20
N ALA A 2 -12.19 6.62 18.13
CA ALA A 2 -13.42 6.08 18.71
C ALA A 2 -13.88 4.87 17.86
N ALA A 3 -14.41 3.82 18.49
CA ALA A 3 -14.62 2.51 17.85
C ALA A 3 -15.56 2.60 16.64
N GLU A 4 -16.55 3.49 16.70
CA GLU A 4 -17.53 3.77 15.65
C GLU A 4 -16.92 4.37 14.38
N ARG A 5 -15.68 4.85 14.42
CA ARG A 5 -14.98 5.42 13.27
C ARG A 5 -14.09 4.41 12.55
N VAL A 6 -13.94 3.20 13.08
CA VAL A 6 -13.04 2.18 12.52
C VAL A 6 -13.80 1.35 11.48
N VAL A 7 -13.28 1.32 10.26
CA VAL A 7 -13.80 0.51 9.15
C VAL A 7 -12.81 -0.61 8.85
N THR A 8 -13.29 -1.83 8.58
CA THR A 8 -12.46 -3.01 8.32
C THR A 8 -12.79 -3.71 7.00
N ASP A 9 -13.99 -3.52 6.45
CA ASP A 9 -14.47 -4.22 5.26
C ASP A 9 -14.13 -3.51 3.93
N ARG A 10 -14.31 -4.25 2.83
CA ARG A 10 -14.13 -3.76 1.46
C ARG A 10 -14.95 -2.48 1.25
N LEU A 11 -14.26 -1.42 0.86
CA LEU A 11 -14.86 -0.19 0.33
C LEU A 11 -15.33 -0.46 -1.10
N LEU A 12 -16.28 -1.37 -1.26
CA LEU A 12 -17.04 -1.45 -2.51
C LEU A 12 -17.73 -0.10 -2.66
N ALA A 13 -17.64 0.49 -3.85
CA ALA A 13 -18.37 1.71 -4.13
C ALA A 13 -19.85 1.40 -3.90
N ASP A 14 -20.42 1.87 -2.79
CA ASP A 14 -21.82 1.66 -2.48
C ASP A 14 -22.62 2.17 -3.67
N THR A 15 -23.26 1.24 -4.38
CA THR A 15 -24.19 1.53 -5.46
C THR A 15 -25.52 1.89 -4.81
N HIS A 16 -25.55 3.04 -4.15
CA HIS A 16 -26.82 3.65 -3.77
C HIS A 16 -27.46 4.27 -5.03
N ASP A 17 -28.58 3.70 -5.48
CA ASP A 17 -29.52 4.27 -6.45
C ASP A 17 -29.00 4.58 -7.87
N GLY A 18 -28.46 3.58 -8.57
CA GLY A 18 -28.29 3.64 -10.03
C GLY A 18 -27.32 4.71 -10.55
N GLN A 19 -26.61 5.40 -9.67
CA GLN A 19 -25.46 6.22 -9.99
C GLN A 19 -24.20 5.37 -9.88
N ALA A 20 -23.29 5.48 -10.86
CA ALA A 20 -21.96 4.90 -10.75
C ALA A 20 -21.35 5.32 -9.40
N GLY A 21 -21.04 4.34 -8.55
CA GLY A 21 -20.55 4.57 -7.20
C GLY A 21 -19.31 5.47 -7.21
N LYS A 22 -19.17 6.34 -6.22
CA LYS A 22 -18.05 7.29 -6.13
C LYS A 22 -16.73 6.54 -6.01
N ARG A 23 -15.70 7.01 -6.73
CA ARG A 23 -14.34 6.46 -6.65
C ARG A 23 -13.80 6.60 -5.22
N PRO A 24 -13.32 5.52 -4.56
CA PRO A 24 -12.74 5.59 -3.23
C PRO A 24 -11.53 6.53 -3.16
N LEU A 25 -11.40 7.27 -2.04
CA LEU A 25 -10.26 8.15 -1.73
C LEU A 25 -9.59 7.68 -0.44
N PHE A 26 -8.30 7.36 -0.55
CA PHE A 26 -7.46 7.03 0.61
C PHE A 26 -6.55 8.20 0.97
N VAL A 27 -6.47 8.51 2.27
CA VAL A 27 -5.52 9.47 2.82
C VAL A 27 -4.50 8.71 3.65
N LEU A 28 -3.26 8.66 3.17
CA LEU A 28 -2.15 8.00 3.85
C LEU A 28 -1.23 9.04 4.49
N LEU A 29 -0.88 8.84 5.76
CA LEU A 29 0.11 9.67 6.45
C LEU A 29 1.47 9.02 6.33
N ASP A 30 2.34 9.57 5.48
CA ASP A 30 3.69 9.04 5.25
C ASP A 30 4.64 9.48 6.37
N ALA A 31 4.87 8.60 7.33
CA ALA A 31 5.84 8.79 8.40
C ALA A 31 6.13 7.45 9.10
N THR A 32 7.06 7.45 10.06
CA THR A 32 7.14 6.30 10.97
C THR A 32 5.84 6.15 11.77
N TRP A 33 5.51 4.94 12.23
CA TRP A 33 4.27 4.67 12.98
C TRP A 33 4.00 5.65 14.16
N PRO A 34 4.99 5.98 15.03
CA PRO A 34 4.78 6.98 16.07
C PRO A 34 4.53 8.39 15.52
N GLU A 35 5.20 8.77 14.44
CA GLU A 35 5.05 10.07 13.80
C GLU A 35 3.71 10.20 13.08
N ALA A 36 3.28 9.18 12.33
CA ALA A 36 1.97 9.14 11.69
C ALA A 36 0.84 9.26 12.73
N ARG A 37 0.97 8.56 13.88
CA ARG A 37 0.04 8.71 15.01
C ARG A 37 0.04 10.14 15.58
N LYS A 38 1.21 10.77 15.66
CA LYS A 38 1.35 12.16 16.11
C LYS A 38 0.72 13.14 15.11
N MET A 39 0.94 12.95 13.80
CA MET A 39 0.34 13.72 12.72
C MET A 39 -1.18 13.61 12.79
N PHE A 40 -1.73 12.39 12.83
CA PHE A 40 -3.17 12.15 12.94
C PHE A 40 -3.79 12.90 14.13
N ARG A 41 -3.17 12.79 15.33
CA ARG A 41 -3.64 13.52 16.53
C ARG A 41 -3.56 15.05 16.37
N LYS A 42 -2.61 15.55 15.61
CA LYS A 42 -2.40 16.99 15.36
C LYS A 42 -3.18 17.52 14.14
N SER A 43 -4.00 16.70 13.50
CA SER A 43 -4.79 17.06 12.34
C SER A 43 -6.29 16.99 12.66
N PRO A 44 -6.86 17.97 13.40
CA PRO A 44 -8.28 17.95 13.75
C PRO A 44 -9.23 17.86 12.56
N TYR A 45 -8.81 18.35 11.39
CA TYR A 45 -9.58 18.24 10.16
C TYR A 45 -9.78 16.78 9.70
N LEU A 46 -9.00 15.80 10.18
CA LEU A 46 -9.21 14.38 9.88
C LEU A 46 -10.21 13.73 10.86
N ASN A 47 -10.69 14.44 11.89
CA ASN A 47 -11.52 13.84 12.94
C ASN A 47 -12.92 13.41 12.47
N HIS A 48 -13.41 13.96 11.37
CA HIS A 48 -14.71 13.58 10.80
C HIS A 48 -14.60 12.43 9.80
N LEU A 49 -13.37 12.04 9.42
CA LEU A 49 -13.16 10.97 8.45
C LEU A 49 -13.15 9.59 9.13
N PRO A 50 -13.64 8.54 8.43
CA PRO A 50 -13.48 7.16 8.86
C PRO A 50 -11.99 6.78 8.86
N VAL A 51 -11.63 5.85 9.74
CA VAL A 51 -10.27 5.32 9.87
C VAL A 51 -10.29 3.86 9.45
N LEU A 52 -9.59 3.55 8.36
CA LEU A 52 -9.43 2.18 7.89
C LEU A 52 -8.44 1.43 8.78
N SER A 53 -8.87 0.30 9.33
CA SER A 53 -8.01 -0.65 10.03
C SER A 53 -7.72 -1.83 9.11
N LEU A 54 -6.47 -1.91 8.63
CA LEU A 54 -6.01 -3.02 7.83
C LEU A 54 -5.65 -4.18 8.77
N GLN A 55 -6.47 -5.23 8.78
CA GLN A 55 -6.10 -6.49 9.40
C GLN A 55 -5.41 -7.34 8.35
N SER A 56 -4.11 -7.56 8.53
CA SER A 56 -3.34 -8.43 7.67
C SER A 56 -2.45 -9.30 8.55
N ASP A 57 -2.60 -10.60 8.41
CA ASP A 57 -1.68 -11.59 9.00
C ASP A 57 -0.33 -11.64 8.26
N GLN A 58 -0.17 -10.82 7.21
CA GLN A 58 1.05 -10.77 6.43
C GLN A 58 2.16 -10.06 7.19
N ILE A 59 3.37 -10.58 7.04
CA ILE A 59 4.57 -9.91 7.53
C ILE A 59 5.02 -8.92 6.47
N SER A 60 5.38 -7.71 6.89
CA SER A 60 5.93 -6.69 6.00
C SER A 60 7.16 -7.22 5.24
N ARG A 61 7.12 -7.08 3.91
CA ARG A 61 8.18 -7.41 2.95
C ARG A 61 9.23 -6.30 2.88
N TYR A 62 8.98 -5.16 3.50
CA TYR A 62 9.91 -4.04 3.55
C TYR A 62 11.12 -4.30 4.47
N ARG A 63 12.24 -4.74 3.87
CA ARG A 63 13.45 -5.19 4.57
C ARG A 63 14.42 -4.10 5.01
N LEU A 64 14.16 -2.83 4.68
CA LEU A 64 15.13 -1.74 4.92
C LEU A 64 15.11 -1.20 6.36
N ARG A 65 14.07 -1.48 7.15
CA ARG A 65 13.98 -1.01 8.53
C ARG A 65 14.88 -1.82 9.48
N ARG A 66 15.52 -1.13 10.43
CA ARG A 66 16.34 -1.77 11.48
C ARG A 66 15.51 -2.49 12.55
N SER A 67 14.28 -2.05 12.84
CA SER A 67 13.42 -2.62 13.88
C SER A 67 12.43 -3.65 13.31
N LYS A 68 12.60 -4.92 13.68
CA LYS A 68 11.81 -6.07 13.20
C LYS A 68 10.45 -6.25 13.90
N ARG A 69 9.70 -5.19 14.22
CA ARG A 69 8.27 -5.40 14.54
C ARG A 69 7.58 -5.77 13.24
N GLY A 70 7.41 -7.06 12.96
CA GLY A 70 6.95 -7.62 11.68
C GLY A 70 5.63 -7.03 11.19
N ASP A 71 4.82 -6.58 12.14
CA ASP A 71 3.40 -6.21 12.00
C ASP A 71 3.19 -4.76 11.53
N HIS A 72 4.27 -4.04 11.20
CA HIS A 72 4.25 -2.66 10.78
C HIS A 72 4.63 -2.53 9.31
N PHE A 73 3.63 -2.34 8.46
CA PHE A 73 3.78 -2.06 7.03
C PHE A 73 4.40 -0.68 6.77
N CYS A 74 5.14 -0.55 5.67
CA CYS A 74 5.53 0.77 5.14
C CYS A 74 4.37 1.41 4.36
N THR A 75 4.48 2.71 4.06
CA THR A 75 3.44 3.47 3.34
C THR A 75 3.05 2.81 2.00
N SER A 76 4.01 2.26 1.26
CA SER A 76 3.77 1.57 -0.01
C SER A 76 2.98 0.27 0.17
N GLU A 77 3.22 -0.48 1.24
CA GLU A 77 2.49 -1.72 1.54
C GLU A 77 1.06 -1.40 1.97
N VAL A 78 0.88 -0.38 2.82
CA VAL A 78 -0.44 0.14 3.20
C VAL A 78 -1.22 0.56 1.96
N ALA A 79 -0.58 1.25 1.01
CA ALA A 79 -1.22 1.64 -0.24
C ALA A 79 -1.62 0.44 -1.11
N ALA A 80 -0.79 -0.60 -1.21
CA ALA A 80 -1.13 -1.82 -1.94
C ALA A 80 -2.34 -2.53 -1.32
N LEU A 81 -2.39 -2.66 0.01
CA LEU A 81 -3.54 -3.22 0.72
C LEU A 81 -4.82 -2.40 0.48
N CYS A 82 -4.73 -1.06 0.46
CA CYS A 82 -5.87 -0.21 0.11
C CYS A 82 -6.35 -0.43 -1.33
N LEU A 83 -5.45 -0.63 -2.29
CA LEU A 83 -5.80 -0.91 -3.69
C LEU A 83 -6.49 -2.27 -3.83
N GLU A 84 -6.00 -3.29 -3.14
CA GLU A 84 -6.65 -4.61 -3.08
C GLU A 84 -8.07 -4.49 -2.53
N LEU A 85 -8.25 -3.77 -1.42
CA LEU A 85 -9.56 -3.52 -0.82
C LEU A 85 -10.50 -2.72 -1.73
N ALA A 86 -9.96 -1.87 -2.60
CA ALA A 86 -10.70 -1.11 -3.59
C ALA A 86 -11.05 -1.92 -4.86
N GLY A 87 -10.68 -3.21 -4.94
CA GLY A 87 -10.94 -4.06 -6.09
C GLY A 87 -9.96 -3.87 -7.25
N GLU A 88 -8.76 -3.34 -6.96
CA GLU A 88 -7.69 -3.11 -7.94
C GLU A 88 -6.47 -4.02 -7.68
N PRO A 89 -6.62 -5.36 -7.70
CA PRO A 89 -5.57 -6.30 -7.31
C PRO A 89 -4.34 -6.20 -8.20
N HIS A 90 -4.53 -5.95 -9.50
CA HIS A 90 -3.41 -5.79 -10.42
C HIS A 90 -2.53 -4.57 -10.07
N VAL A 91 -3.16 -3.47 -9.64
CA VAL A 91 -2.45 -2.25 -9.24
C VAL A 91 -1.75 -2.48 -7.90
N ALA A 92 -2.40 -3.19 -6.97
CA ALA A 92 -1.81 -3.60 -5.70
C ALA A 92 -0.55 -4.45 -5.93
N GLU A 93 -0.64 -5.53 -6.72
CA GLU A 93 0.48 -6.40 -7.07
C GLU A 93 1.61 -5.66 -7.78
N THR A 94 1.28 -4.72 -8.67
CA THR A 94 2.26 -3.90 -9.36
C THR A 94 3.03 -3.01 -8.38
N LEU A 95 2.33 -2.36 -7.44
CA LEU A 95 2.97 -1.55 -6.40
C LEU A 95 3.84 -2.40 -5.48
N GLU A 96 3.40 -3.61 -5.16
CA GLU A 96 4.20 -4.58 -4.41
C GLU A 96 5.49 -4.98 -5.14
N ALA A 97 5.43 -5.23 -6.45
CA ALA A 97 6.61 -5.57 -7.25
C ALA A 97 7.57 -4.37 -7.36
N TYR A 98 7.06 -3.14 -7.44
CA TYR A 98 7.89 -1.94 -7.36
C TYR A 98 8.67 -1.85 -6.05
N LEU A 99 8.04 -2.17 -4.91
CA LEU A 99 8.70 -2.17 -3.61
C LEU A 99 9.84 -3.20 -3.54
N ASP A 100 9.69 -4.36 -4.18
CA ASP A 100 10.73 -5.39 -4.24
C ASP A 100 11.94 -4.89 -5.03
N VAL A 101 11.73 -4.32 -6.22
CA VAL A 101 12.80 -3.73 -7.04
C VAL A 101 13.52 -2.62 -6.29
N PHE A 102 12.77 -1.69 -5.68
CA PHE A 102 13.34 -0.63 -4.86
C PHE A 102 14.21 -1.18 -3.72
N THR A 103 13.70 -2.18 -3.01
CA THR A 103 14.40 -2.83 -1.89
C THR A 103 15.70 -3.48 -2.38
N ASN A 104 15.66 -4.20 -3.49
CA ASN A 104 16.85 -4.85 -4.09
C ASN A 104 17.91 -3.81 -4.48
N HIS A 105 17.52 -2.78 -5.22
CA HIS A 105 18.42 -1.70 -5.64
C HIS A 105 19.07 -1.03 -4.43
N TYR A 106 18.28 -0.71 -3.41
CA TYR A 106 18.79 -0.05 -2.22
C TYR A 106 19.81 -0.91 -1.47
N LEU A 107 19.57 -2.22 -1.37
CA LEU A 107 20.51 -3.15 -0.72
C LEU A 107 21.79 -3.32 -1.55
N GLN A 108 21.69 -3.47 -2.87
CA GLN A 108 22.85 -3.53 -3.77
C GLN A 108 23.68 -2.25 -3.67
N ALA A 109 23.04 -1.07 -3.71
CA ALA A 109 23.71 0.21 -3.58
C ALA A 109 24.45 0.34 -2.24
N LYS A 110 23.84 -0.12 -1.13
CA LYS A 110 24.50 -0.18 0.18
C LYS A 110 25.74 -1.08 0.22
N GLN A 111 25.76 -2.11 -0.62
CA GLN A 111 26.88 -3.04 -0.75
C GLN A 111 27.83 -2.66 -1.90
N GLN A 112 27.59 -1.53 -2.57
CA GLN A 112 28.35 -1.09 -3.75
C GLN A 112 28.37 -2.13 -4.88
N LEU A 113 27.30 -2.91 -5.00
CA LEU A 113 27.12 -3.87 -6.08
C LEU A 113 26.38 -3.22 -7.26
N PRO A 114 26.65 -3.64 -8.50
CA PRO A 114 25.87 -3.20 -9.64
C PRO A 114 24.42 -3.69 -9.53
N VAL A 115 23.52 -2.96 -10.19
CA VAL A 115 22.13 -3.36 -10.32
C VAL A 115 21.99 -4.42 -11.41
N ASP A 116 21.36 -5.54 -11.07
CA ASP A 116 20.95 -6.57 -12.02
C ASP A 116 19.50 -6.31 -12.47
N LEU A 117 19.34 -5.86 -13.73
CA LEU A 117 18.05 -5.57 -14.35
C LEU A 117 17.30 -6.84 -14.80
N GLU A 118 17.96 -8.00 -14.76
CA GLU A 118 17.37 -9.30 -15.11
C GLU A 118 17.06 -10.16 -13.88
N ASP A 119 17.16 -9.58 -12.69
CA ASP A 119 16.77 -10.28 -11.46
C ASP A 119 15.27 -10.61 -11.41
N ALA A 120 14.89 -11.50 -10.48
CA ALA A 120 13.51 -11.95 -10.33
C ALA A 120 12.53 -10.80 -10.02
N ALA A 121 12.96 -9.75 -9.33
CA ALA A 121 12.10 -8.62 -8.98
C ALA A 121 11.75 -7.80 -10.23
N HIS A 122 12.74 -7.54 -11.09
CA HIS A 122 12.50 -6.86 -12.37
C HIS A 122 11.67 -7.68 -13.33
N GLN A 123 11.94 -8.99 -13.43
CA GLN A 123 11.15 -9.90 -14.27
C GLN A 123 9.68 -9.90 -13.85
N ARG A 124 9.41 -9.99 -12.53
CA ARG A 124 8.05 -9.90 -11.98
C ARG A 124 7.38 -8.57 -12.34
N LEU A 125 8.07 -7.44 -12.12
CA LEU A 125 7.52 -6.11 -12.42
C LEU A 125 7.23 -5.93 -13.92
N ARG A 126 8.12 -6.40 -14.80
CA ARG A 126 7.90 -6.38 -16.26
C ARG A 126 6.69 -7.21 -16.66
N GLY A 127 6.54 -8.41 -16.09
CA GLY A 127 5.39 -9.28 -16.36
C GLY A 127 4.06 -8.62 -16.00
N LEU A 128 3.98 -7.96 -14.84
CA LEU A 128 2.79 -7.23 -14.42
C LEU A 128 2.50 -6.02 -15.33
N ARG A 129 3.51 -5.23 -15.70
CA ARG A 129 3.32 -4.09 -16.61
C ARG A 129 2.76 -4.51 -17.98
N LEU A 130 3.19 -5.65 -18.51
CA LEU A 130 2.68 -6.19 -19.77
C LEU A 130 1.22 -6.66 -19.64
N ALA A 131 0.88 -7.32 -18.53
CA ALA A 131 -0.48 -7.78 -18.26
C ALA A 131 -1.48 -6.61 -18.09
N GLY A 132 -1.05 -5.50 -17.47
CA GLY A 132 -1.88 -4.31 -17.27
C GLY A 132 -2.27 -3.58 -18.55
N PHE A 133 -1.44 -3.66 -19.60
CA PHE A 133 -1.72 -3.05 -20.91
C PHE A 133 -2.76 -3.81 -21.74
N MET A 134 -3.09 -5.05 -21.37
CA MET A 134 -4.01 -5.92 -22.13
C MET A 134 -5.46 -5.93 -21.62
N ARG A 135 -5.82 -5.06 -20.67
CA ARG A 135 -7.22 -4.94 -20.20
C ARG A 135 -8.07 -4.14 -21.21
N PRO A 136 -9.22 -4.65 -21.69
CA PRO A 136 -10.20 -3.83 -22.37
C PRO A 136 -10.80 -2.81 -21.39
N LEU A 137 -11.08 -1.60 -21.90
CA LEU A 137 -11.85 -0.56 -21.22
C LEU A 137 -13.30 -1.01 -20.96
#